data_AF-A0AAP0GDK0-F1
#
_entry.id   AF-A0AAP0GDK0-F1
#
_cell.length_a   1.000
_cell.length_b   1.000
_cell.length_c   1.000
_cell.angle_alpha   90.00
_cell.angle_beta   90.00
_cell.angle_gamma   90.00
#
_symmetry.space_group_name_H-M   'P 1'
#
loop_
_entity.id
_entity.type
_entity.pdbx_description
1 polymer ?
#
loop_
_entity_poly.entity_id
_entity_poly.type
_entity_poly.pdbx_seq_one_letter_code
_entity_poly.pdbx_strand_id
1 'polypeptide(L)'
;MCLLSVEHFGLSILTENSRLHDDTEVNKGGEGFNLFRFPSSPIHSIMPSISPTHPEVAIAVFGELDSDSTAGSLKPRRRRRRRKKKEVSAEQKLASKYVHEWAFGCSEPCDSSVSRVLFELHSHSKFSDGFLSPAALVERAHRNGVKVLALTDHDTMAGIPEAIEAAQKFNMRIIPGVEISAVHCPGAERGEQEPLHILAYYGCYGPSMCEELEDLLANIRAGRYVRAQEMLVKLEKLKMTLKWEDVVNTAGKGVAPGRVHVARVMVEAGYVENLKQAFSRYLYDDGPAYAKGTEPSAKYVVQLIHRSGGIATLAHPWALKNPVSVIESLKADGLHAVEVFRSSGKLAGFSNLADTYELLKLGGSDYHGRETGDESDLGSVYLPVLDVFKFLKLACPIWCGAKTNILRRFMEDSSHESMEKIMELHKLDYHHGCPSFACCGKDCFGLCLLSSLQTSEEIQNVELQNIRFKLADTVISNLDSR
;
A
#
# COMPACT_ATOMS: atom_id res chain seq x y z
N MET A 1 -48.18 11.62 11.79
CA MET A 1 -48.65 11.40 13.19
C MET A 1 -47.77 10.32 13.81
N CYS A 2 -47.34 10.54 15.06
CA CYS A 2 -46.41 9.73 15.90
C CYS A 2 -44.95 9.71 15.39
N LEU A 3 -43.92 10.40 15.92
CA LEU A 3 -43.52 10.87 17.27
C LEU A 3 -43.08 9.76 18.25
N LEU A 4 -41.88 9.97 18.84
CA LEU A 4 -41.23 9.36 20.03
C LEU A 4 -40.39 8.08 19.79
N SER A 5 -39.22 7.87 20.41
CA SER A 5 -38.35 8.65 21.31
C SER A 5 -36.97 7.98 21.37
N VAL A 6 -35.93 8.77 21.67
CA VAL A 6 -34.55 8.34 21.96
C VAL A 6 -34.41 8.16 23.48
N GLU A 7 -33.80 7.07 23.95
CA GLU A 7 -33.37 6.94 25.35
C GLU A 7 -31.86 6.67 25.47
N HIS A 8 -31.25 7.47 26.34
CA HIS A 8 -29.90 7.37 26.88
C HIS A 8 -29.79 6.24 27.92
N PHE A 9 -28.64 5.56 27.96
CA PHE A 9 -28.19 4.85 29.16
C PHE A 9 -26.85 5.41 29.61
N GLY A 10 -26.85 6.10 30.75
CA GLY A 10 -25.67 6.42 31.55
C GLY A 10 -25.57 5.43 32.70
N LEU A 11 -24.35 4.98 33.00
CA LEU A 11 -24.05 4.18 34.19
C LEU A 11 -23.15 5.01 35.13
N SER A 12 -23.72 5.39 36.27
CA SER A 12 -23.00 5.87 37.46
C SER A 12 -22.37 4.69 38.20
N ILE A 13 -21.11 4.83 38.61
CA ILE A 13 -20.51 4.00 39.68
C ILE A 13 -19.98 4.92 40.78
N LEU A 14 -20.19 4.42 41.99
CA LEU A 14 -20.23 5.09 43.28
C LEU A 14 -18.88 5.59 43.79
N THR A 15 -18.94 6.76 44.41
CA THR A 15 -17.94 7.32 45.32
C THR A 15 -18.04 6.66 46.70
N GLU A 16 -16.93 6.20 47.26
CA GLU A 16 -16.78 6.01 48.70
C GLU A 16 -15.53 6.73 49.22
N ASN A 17 -15.77 7.60 50.20
CA ASN A 17 -14.80 8.40 50.94
C ASN A 17 -14.14 7.56 52.03
N SER A 18 -12.83 7.70 52.21
CA SER A 18 -12.22 7.62 53.55
C SER A 18 -11.10 8.65 53.72
N ARG A 19 -11.36 9.55 54.67
CA ARG A 19 -10.44 10.38 55.47
C ARG A 19 -9.36 9.49 56.13
N LEU A 20 -8.18 9.91 56.60
CA LEU A 20 -7.53 11.16 57.01
C LEU A 20 -6.06 10.75 57.30
N HIS A 21 -5.06 11.57 56.97
CA HIS A 21 -3.96 11.87 57.89
C HIS A 21 -3.14 13.06 57.37
N ASP A 22 -2.99 14.05 58.27
CA ASP A 22 -2.00 15.12 58.26
C ASP A 22 -0.59 14.60 57.96
N ASP A 23 0.18 15.35 57.20
CA ASP A 23 1.38 15.96 57.78
C ASP A 23 1.80 17.19 56.98
N THR A 24 2.05 18.24 57.74
CA THR A 24 2.55 19.55 57.31
C THR A 24 4.06 19.48 57.28
N GLU A 25 4.70 19.94 56.21
CA GLU A 25 6.02 20.55 56.38
C GLU A 25 6.32 21.64 55.35
N VAL A 26 6.85 22.71 55.91
CA VAL A 26 7.14 24.01 55.37
C VAL A 26 8.46 23.96 54.61
N ASN A 27 8.53 24.57 53.43
CA ASN A 27 9.80 25.12 52.96
C ASN A 27 9.61 26.38 52.12
N LYS A 28 9.79 27.53 52.78
CA LYS A 28 10.18 28.80 52.16
C LYS A 28 11.69 28.90 52.27
N GLY A 29 12.36 29.14 51.15
CA GLY A 29 13.77 29.50 51.09
C GLY A 29 14.08 30.05 49.71
N GLY A 30 14.19 31.38 49.62
CA GLY A 30 14.57 32.09 48.42
C GLY A 30 16.09 32.32 48.32
N GLU A 31 16.43 33.20 47.39
CA GLU A 31 17.77 33.68 46.98
C GLU A 31 18.49 32.77 45.97
N GLY A 32 19.00 33.23 44.83
CA GLY A 32 19.10 34.56 44.25
C GLY A 32 20.05 34.55 43.04
N PHE A 33 19.93 35.58 42.18
CA PHE A 33 20.88 36.02 41.15
C PHE A 33 21.06 35.10 39.90
N ASN A 34 20.83 35.54 38.67
CA ASN A 34 21.53 36.64 38.03
C ASN A 34 20.82 37.11 36.74
N LEU A 35 20.75 38.44 36.60
CA LEU A 35 20.46 39.17 35.38
C LEU A 35 21.56 38.95 34.35
N PHE A 36 21.21 38.63 33.11
CA PHE A 36 21.86 39.24 31.96
C PHE A 36 20.79 39.69 30.96
N ARG A 37 20.82 40.98 30.65
CA ARG A 37 19.93 41.67 29.72
C ARG A 37 20.80 42.29 28.63
N PHE A 38 20.19 42.38 27.45
CA PHE A 38 20.47 43.24 26.28
C PHE A 38 21.21 42.61 25.09
N PRO A 39 20.96 43.08 23.85
CA PRO A 39 19.81 43.86 23.36
C PRO A 39 19.17 43.34 22.06
N SER A 40 17.90 43.70 21.90
CA SER A 40 17.22 43.86 20.64
C SER A 40 17.70 45.12 19.92
N SER A 41 17.88 45.06 18.60
CA SER A 41 17.73 46.19 17.68
C SER A 41 17.37 45.69 16.27
N PRO A 42 16.39 46.32 15.60
CA PRO A 42 15.98 46.02 14.22
C PRO A 42 16.80 46.83 13.20
N ILE A 43 16.71 46.53 11.90
CA ILE A 43 16.64 47.50 10.77
C ILE A 43 16.59 46.77 9.40
N HIS A 44 15.55 47.14 8.63
CA HIS A 44 15.36 47.25 7.17
C HIS A 44 15.97 46.30 6.11
N SER A 45 15.02 45.65 5.40
CA SER A 45 14.76 45.70 3.95
C SER A 45 15.84 46.16 2.97
N ILE A 46 16.32 45.24 2.12
CA ILE A 46 16.70 45.50 0.71
C ILE A 46 16.40 44.22 -0.11
N MET A 47 15.53 44.33 -1.13
CA MET A 47 15.44 43.36 -2.23
C MET A 47 16.52 43.65 -3.29
N PRO A 48 16.91 42.65 -4.09
CA PRO A 48 16.64 42.81 -5.51
C PRO A 48 16.17 41.55 -6.24
N SER A 49 15.25 41.79 -7.16
CA SER A 49 14.80 40.96 -8.27
C SER A 49 15.89 40.75 -9.33
N ILE A 50 16.16 39.50 -9.73
CA ILE A 50 16.71 39.16 -11.06
C ILE A 50 16.14 37.81 -11.52
N SER A 51 15.54 37.80 -12.71
CA SER A 51 14.99 36.65 -13.45
C SER A 51 16.05 36.05 -14.41
N PRO A 52 15.80 34.90 -15.05
CA PRO A 52 16.81 33.87 -15.28
C PRO A 52 17.49 33.96 -16.66
N THR A 53 18.76 33.56 -16.71
CA THR A 53 19.48 33.27 -17.95
C THR A 53 19.94 31.82 -17.98
N HIS A 54 19.51 31.07 -18.99
CA HIS A 54 20.03 29.77 -19.40
C HIS A 54 21.55 29.84 -19.69
N PRO A 55 22.23 28.68 -19.64
CA PRO A 55 22.98 28.33 -20.85
C PRO A 55 22.83 26.88 -21.30
N GLU A 56 22.72 26.77 -22.62
CA GLU A 56 22.93 25.57 -23.43
C GLU A 56 24.35 25.02 -23.25
N VAL A 57 24.50 23.70 -23.28
CA VAL A 57 25.80 23.04 -23.44
C VAL A 57 25.77 22.24 -24.73
N ALA A 58 26.45 22.77 -25.75
CA ALA A 58 26.82 22.06 -26.96
C ALA A 58 28.34 22.18 -27.22
N ILE A 59 29.00 21.01 -27.17
CA ILE A 59 30.06 20.49 -28.05
C ILE A 59 31.22 21.41 -28.49
N ALA A 60 32.46 21.03 -28.12
CA ALA A 60 33.67 20.99 -28.97
C ALA A 60 34.78 20.25 -28.20
N VAL A 61 35.21 19.04 -28.57
CA VAL A 61 36.21 18.72 -29.61
C VAL A 61 37.43 19.64 -29.55
N PHE A 62 38.47 19.21 -28.82
CA PHE A 62 39.84 19.65 -29.02
C PHE A 62 40.72 18.43 -29.25
N GLY A 63 41.21 18.30 -30.48
CA GLY A 63 42.36 17.49 -30.82
C GLY A 63 43.43 18.44 -31.34
N GLU A 64 44.43 18.74 -30.52
CA GLU A 64 45.67 19.34 -30.97
C GLU A 64 46.70 18.24 -31.16
N LEU A 65 47.28 18.27 -32.37
CA LEU A 65 48.46 17.54 -32.78
C LEU A 65 49.67 18.21 -32.14
N ASP A 66 50.53 17.45 -31.49
CA ASP A 66 51.95 17.77 -31.49
C ASP A 66 52.79 16.50 -31.59
N SER A 67 53.72 16.57 -32.52
CA SER A 67 54.71 15.57 -32.88
C SER A 67 55.92 15.70 -31.97
N ASP A 68 56.35 14.61 -31.33
CA ASP A 68 57.77 14.33 -31.31
C ASP A 68 58.09 12.84 -31.16
N SER A 69 59.20 12.48 -31.78
CA SER A 69 59.70 11.14 -32.05
C SER A 69 60.44 10.52 -30.85
N THR A 70 60.28 9.22 -30.59
CA THR A 70 61.37 8.23 -30.42
C THR A 70 60.87 6.83 -29.97
N ALA A 71 61.31 5.84 -30.74
CA ALA A 71 61.55 4.41 -30.48
C ALA A 71 60.83 3.65 -29.33
N GLY A 72 60.15 2.55 -29.71
CA GLY A 72 60.36 1.24 -29.06
C GLY A 72 59.31 0.72 -28.07
N SER A 73 58.25 0.06 -28.57
CA SER A 73 57.81 -1.29 -28.16
C SER A 73 56.35 -1.57 -28.57
N LEU A 74 56.14 -2.59 -29.37
CA LEU A 74 54.82 -3.09 -29.75
C LEU A 74 54.20 -3.82 -28.56
N LYS A 75 53.29 -3.16 -27.82
CA LYS A 75 52.33 -3.84 -26.92
C LYS A 75 51.08 -4.25 -27.71
N PRO A 76 50.59 -5.50 -27.58
CA PRO A 76 49.44 -5.95 -28.36
C PRO A 76 48.17 -5.21 -27.93
N ARG A 77 47.46 -4.64 -28.90
CA ARG A 77 46.12 -4.04 -28.73
C ARG A 77 45.18 -5.06 -28.10
N ARG A 78 44.79 -4.84 -26.84
CA ARG A 78 43.69 -5.56 -26.18
C ARG A 78 42.41 -5.34 -27.00
N ARG A 79 41.99 -6.37 -27.75
CA ARG A 79 40.65 -6.44 -28.35
C ARG A 79 39.61 -6.20 -27.24
N ARG A 80 38.88 -5.08 -27.31
CA ARG A 80 37.66 -4.88 -26.52
C ARG A 80 36.71 -6.04 -26.86
N ARG A 81 36.62 -7.03 -25.97
CA ARG A 81 35.58 -8.07 -26.03
C ARG A 81 34.23 -7.35 -26.00
N ARG A 82 33.53 -7.32 -27.15
CA ARG A 82 32.09 -7.01 -27.18
C ARG A 82 31.43 -7.89 -26.13
N ARG A 83 30.84 -7.30 -25.07
CA ARG A 83 29.99 -8.03 -24.12
C ARG A 83 28.91 -8.71 -24.95
N LYS A 84 29.00 -10.03 -25.08
CA LYS A 84 27.98 -10.86 -25.73
C LYS A 84 26.68 -10.58 -24.98
N LYS A 85 25.69 -9.96 -25.64
CA LYS A 85 24.35 -9.74 -25.06
C LYS A 85 23.85 -11.13 -24.64
N LYS A 86 23.58 -11.34 -23.35
CA LYS A 86 23.15 -12.65 -22.83
C LYS A 86 21.86 -13.00 -23.55
N GLU A 87 21.85 -14.11 -24.29
CA GLU A 87 20.70 -14.53 -25.07
C GLU A 87 19.54 -14.84 -24.11
N VAL A 88 18.39 -14.21 -24.35
CA VAL A 88 17.20 -14.38 -23.51
C VAL A 88 16.64 -15.78 -23.77
N SER A 89 16.39 -16.56 -22.71
CA SER A 89 15.88 -17.93 -22.86
C SER A 89 14.49 -17.95 -23.49
N ALA A 90 14.10 -19.07 -24.12
CA ALA A 90 12.75 -19.23 -24.68
C ALA A 90 11.66 -19.04 -23.62
N GLU A 91 11.89 -19.54 -22.41
CA GLU A 91 11.03 -19.35 -21.25
C GLU A 91 10.87 -17.87 -20.87
N GLN A 92 11.96 -17.10 -20.85
CA GLN A 92 11.90 -15.66 -20.57
C GLN A 92 11.13 -14.88 -21.64
N LYS A 93 11.22 -15.28 -22.92
CA LYS A 93 10.45 -14.68 -24.00
C LYS A 93 8.96 -14.97 -23.84
N LEU A 94 8.59 -16.22 -23.53
CA LEU A 94 7.21 -16.62 -23.26
C LEU A 94 6.63 -15.86 -22.06
N ALA A 95 7.38 -15.82 -20.95
CA ALA A 95 7.00 -15.08 -19.75
C ALA A 95 6.81 -13.58 -20.05
N SER A 96 7.73 -12.96 -20.80
CA SER A 96 7.62 -11.56 -21.19
C SER A 96 6.38 -11.28 -22.04
N LYS A 97 6.08 -12.17 -22.99
CA LYS A 97 4.87 -12.08 -23.82
C LYS A 97 3.61 -12.15 -22.96
N TYR A 98 3.51 -13.17 -22.10
CA TYR A 98 2.36 -13.36 -21.21
C TYR A 98 2.16 -12.16 -20.28
N VAL A 99 3.22 -11.66 -19.64
CA VAL A 99 3.16 -10.50 -18.74
C VAL A 99 2.72 -9.24 -19.49
N HIS A 100 3.21 -9.04 -20.71
CA HIS A 100 2.84 -7.90 -21.54
C HIS A 100 1.37 -7.96 -21.99
N GLU A 101 0.94 -9.11 -22.52
CA GLU A 101 -0.46 -9.36 -22.90
C GLU A 101 -1.39 -9.22 -21.71
N TRP A 102 -0.99 -9.73 -20.54
CA TRP A 102 -1.76 -9.51 -19.33
C TRP A 102 -1.85 -8.02 -19.03
N ALA A 103 -0.75 -7.27 -18.94
CA ALA A 103 -0.75 -5.87 -18.54
C ALA A 103 -1.53 -4.94 -19.48
N PHE A 104 -1.43 -5.13 -20.80
CA PHE A 104 -1.95 -4.19 -21.81
C PHE A 104 -3.07 -4.75 -22.70
N GLY A 105 -3.40 -6.04 -22.58
CA GLY A 105 -4.31 -6.72 -23.50
C GLY A 105 -3.65 -7.18 -24.81
N CYS A 106 -4.41 -7.88 -25.64
CA CYS A 106 -3.98 -8.35 -26.96
C CYS A 106 -4.05 -7.20 -28.00
N SER A 107 -3.07 -6.31 -28.00
CA SER A 107 -2.81 -5.41 -29.14
C SER A 107 -1.52 -5.84 -29.84
N GLU A 108 -1.47 -5.70 -31.18
CA GLU A 108 -0.42 -6.25 -32.04
C GLU A 108 1.01 -5.93 -31.56
N PRO A 109 1.97 -6.84 -31.78
CA PRO A 109 3.32 -6.70 -31.26
C PRO A 109 4.02 -5.50 -31.90
N CYS A 110 4.13 -4.40 -31.16
CA CYS A 110 5.03 -3.32 -31.53
C CYS A 110 6.48 -3.82 -31.36
N ASP A 111 7.10 -4.12 -32.50
CA ASP A 111 8.52 -4.25 -32.80
C ASP A 111 9.45 -4.78 -31.69
N SER A 112 9.87 -6.06 -31.85
CA SER A 112 11.11 -6.79 -31.45
C SER A 112 11.93 -6.42 -30.19
N SER A 113 11.45 -5.48 -29.38
CA SER A 113 12.06 -4.90 -28.20
C SER A 113 10.96 -4.71 -27.16
N VAL A 114 10.25 -5.81 -26.81
CA VAL A 114 9.20 -5.83 -25.79
C VAL A 114 9.70 -5.04 -24.58
N SER A 115 9.17 -3.83 -24.42
CA SER A 115 9.57 -2.94 -23.33
C SER A 115 9.24 -3.65 -22.02
N ARG A 116 10.17 -3.59 -21.07
CA ARG A 116 9.97 -4.27 -19.79
C ARG A 116 8.75 -3.68 -19.10
N VAL A 117 7.79 -4.53 -18.73
CA VAL A 117 6.65 -4.11 -17.92
C VAL A 117 7.12 -3.97 -16.47
N LEU A 118 7.12 -2.74 -15.97
CA LEU A 118 7.53 -2.43 -14.61
C LEU A 118 6.31 -2.54 -13.68
N PHE A 119 6.46 -3.33 -12.62
CA PHE A 119 5.47 -3.56 -11.58
C PHE A 119 5.92 -2.87 -10.30
N GLU A 120 4.98 -2.21 -9.63
CA GLU A 120 5.09 -1.80 -8.23
C GLU A 120 4.01 -2.56 -7.46
N LEU A 121 4.41 -3.35 -6.47
CA LEU A 121 3.50 -4.26 -5.75
C LEU A 121 3.26 -3.85 -4.30
N HIS A 122 3.91 -2.81 -3.79
CA HIS A 122 3.73 -2.39 -2.41
C HIS A 122 3.85 -0.87 -2.30
N SER A 123 2.72 -0.20 -2.10
CA SER A 123 2.67 1.26 -2.01
C SER A 123 1.47 1.76 -1.19
N HIS A 124 1.64 2.93 -0.57
CA HIS A 124 0.69 3.53 0.36
C HIS A 124 0.24 4.91 -0.09
N SER A 125 -1.01 5.24 0.21
CA SER A 125 -1.62 6.54 -0.06
C SER A 125 -2.09 7.22 1.23
N LYS A 126 -2.64 8.42 1.10
CA LYS A 126 -3.26 9.17 2.21
C LYS A 126 -4.45 8.47 2.86
N PHE A 127 -4.95 7.37 2.31
CA PHE A 127 -6.00 6.59 2.94
C PHE A 127 -5.50 5.74 4.12
N SER A 128 -4.18 5.59 4.26
CA SER A 128 -3.54 5.00 5.43
C SER A 128 -2.50 5.95 6.03
N ASP A 129 -1.21 5.79 5.72
CA ASP A 129 -0.13 6.63 6.24
C ASP A 129 0.82 7.15 5.13
N GLY A 130 0.43 7.02 3.87
CA GLY A 130 1.08 7.72 2.76
C GLY A 130 0.78 9.22 2.76
N PHE A 131 1.56 9.97 1.97
CA PHE A 131 1.41 11.42 1.80
C PHE A 131 0.66 11.80 0.52
N LEU A 132 0.69 10.94 -0.50
CA LEU A 132 0.04 11.22 -1.78
C LEU A 132 -1.39 10.69 -1.81
N SER A 133 -2.28 11.39 -2.51
CA SER A 133 -3.58 10.79 -2.87
C SER A 133 -3.36 9.61 -3.82
N PRO A 134 -4.30 8.65 -3.91
CA PRO A 134 -4.24 7.59 -4.91
C PRO A 134 -4.00 8.11 -6.33
N ALA A 135 -4.65 9.20 -6.74
CA ALA A 135 -4.43 9.79 -8.06
C ALA A 135 -3.00 10.32 -8.26
N ALA A 136 -2.45 11.05 -7.27
CA ALA A 136 -1.09 11.57 -7.32
C ALA A 136 -0.04 10.44 -7.24
N LEU A 137 -0.33 9.36 -6.51
CA LEU A 137 0.49 8.15 -6.43
C LEU A 137 0.59 7.47 -7.80
N VAL A 138 -0.54 7.29 -8.48
CA VAL A 138 -0.61 6.74 -9.84
C VAL A 138 0.18 7.60 -10.83
N GLU A 139 0.00 8.91 -10.78
CA GLU A 139 0.74 9.83 -11.66
C GLU A 139 2.25 9.74 -11.43
N ARG A 140 2.70 9.66 -10.17
CA ARG A 140 4.12 9.49 -9.84
C ARG A 140 4.65 8.15 -10.34
N ALA A 141 3.92 7.07 -10.13
CA ALA A 141 4.27 5.76 -10.65
C ALA A 141 4.40 5.77 -12.18
N HIS A 142 3.46 6.41 -12.88
CA HIS A 142 3.51 6.59 -14.33
C HIS A 142 4.79 7.31 -14.79
N ARG A 143 5.13 8.43 -14.12
CA ARG A 143 6.35 9.20 -14.41
C ARG A 143 7.63 8.37 -14.23
N ASN A 144 7.60 7.40 -13.33
CA ASN A 144 8.71 6.45 -13.11
C ASN A 144 8.67 5.24 -14.07
N GLY A 145 7.72 5.18 -15.00
CA GLY A 145 7.59 4.13 -16.00
C GLY A 145 6.87 2.87 -15.51
N VAL A 146 6.26 2.91 -14.31
CA VAL A 146 5.42 1.82 -13.80
C VAL A 146 4.22 1.63 -14.71
N LYS A 147 3.86 0.37 -14.96
CA LYS A 147 2.74 -0.03 -15.83
C LYS A 147 1.65 -0.76 -15.06
N VAL A 148 2.04 -1.42 -13.98
CA VAL A 148 1.14 -2.11 -13.07
C VAL A 148 1.48 -1.67 -11.65
N LEU A 149 0.49 -1.12 -10.95
CA LEU A 149 0.63 -0.62 -9.58
C LEU A 149 -0.36 -1.35 -8.67
N ALA A 150 0.12 -1.93 -7.57
CA ALA A 150 -0.73 -2.33 -6.46
C ALA A 150 -0.78 -1.21 -5.42
N LEU A 151 -1.98 -0.74 -5.10
CA LEU A 151 -2.21 0.13 -3.95
C LEU A 151 -2.57 -0.78 -2.78
N THR A 152 -1.81 -0.70 -1.69
CA THR A 152 -1.84 -1.64 -0.56
C THR A 152 -1.88 -0.90 0.76
N ASP A 153 -2.75 0.11 0.85
CA ASP A 153 -2.94 0.90 2.07
C ASP A 153 -3.14 0.00 3.31
N HIS A 154 -2.63 0.46 4.46
CA HIS A 154 -2.80 -0.28 5.71
C HIS A 154 -4.27 -0.41 6.12
N ASP A 155 -4.72 -1.66 6.25
CA ASP A 155 -6.02 -2.04 6.79
C ASP A 155 -7.23 -1.35 6.10
N THR A 156 -7.10 -0.95 4.84
CA THR A 156 -8.19 -0.36 4.06
C THR A 156 -7.98 -0.51 2.56
N MET A 157 -9.09 -0.66 1.82
CA MET A 157 -9.11 -0.61 0.36
C MET A 157 -9.80 0.67 -0.16
N ALA A 158 -10.03 1.66 0.70
CA ALA A 158 -10.86 2.83 0.37
C ALA A 158 -10.28 3.72 -0.75
N GLY A 159 -8.96 3.66 -0.98
CA GLY A 159 -8.27 4.39 -2.05
C GLY A 159 -8.28 3.69 -3.42
N ILE A 160 -8.68 2.42 -3.49
CA ILE A 160 -8.65 1.63 -4.73
C ILE A 160 -9.49 2.25 -5.87
N PRO A 161 -10.74 2.71 -5.66
CA PRO A 161 -11.54 3.31 -6.74
C PRO A 161 -10.87 4.54 -7.37
N GLU A 162 -10.33 5.45 -6.55
CA GLU A 162 -9.62 6.65 -7.03
C GLU A 162 -8.35 6.26 -7.82
N ALA A 163 -7.61 5.24 -7.37
CA ALA A 163 -6.44 4.74 -8.09
C ALA A 163 -6.80 4.16 -9.46
N ILE A 164 -7.87 3.36 -9.54
CA ILE A 164 -8.34 2.75 -10.79
C ILE A 164 -8.73 3.84 -11.79
N GLU A 165 -9.51 4.83 -11.35
CA GLU A 165 -9.94 5.96 -12.19
C GLU A 165 -8.72 6.74 -12.72
N ALA A 166 -7.77 7.07 -11.83
CA ALA A 166 -6.57 7.80 -12.23
C ALA A 166 -5.72 7.02 -13.25
N ALA A 167 -5.63 5.68 -13.10
CA ALA A 167 -4.81 4.83 -13.95
C ALA A 167 -5.30 4.75 -15.40
N GLN A 168 -6.59 4.95 -15.64
CA GLN A 168 -7.18 5.00 -16.99
C GLN A 168 -6.50 6.06 -17.87
N LYS A 169 -6.17 7.22 -17.28
CA LYS A 169 -5.51 8.34 -17.99
C LYS A 169 -4.11 8.01 -18.51
N PHE A 170 -3.47 7.01 -17.90
CA PHE A 170 -2.07 6.67 -18.13
C PHE A 170 -1.87 5.29 -18.78
N ASN A 171 -2.98 4.62 -19.16
CA ASN A 171 -2.99 3.22 -19.59
C ASN A 171 -2.20 2.32 -18.62
N MET A 172 -2.40 2.55 -17.33
CA MET A 172 -1.83 1.75 -16.25
C MET A 172 -2.88 0.78 -15.71
N ARG A 173 -2.43 -0.34 -15.18
CA ARG A 173 -3.28 -1.28 -14.46
C ARG A 173 -3.10 -1.14 -12.96
N ILE A 174 -4.22 -1.09 -12.23
CA ILE A 174 -4.22 -1.24 -10.78
C ILE A 174 -4.47 -2.69 -10.41
N ILE A 175 -3.67 -3.23 -9.49
CA ILE A 175 -4.00 -4.45 -8.75
C ILE A 175 -4.61 -3.99 -7.41
N PRO A 176 -5.92 -4.23 -7.17
CA PRO A 176 -6.50 -3.97 -5.87
C PRO A 176 -5.78 -4.75 -4.78
N GLY A 177 -5.31 -4.05 -3.75
CA GLY A 177 -4.66 -4.70 -2.63
C GLY A 177 -4.88 -3.97 -1.31
N VAL A 178 -4.35 -4.58 -0.26
CA VAL A 178 -4.37 -4.06 1.11
C VAL A 178 -3.20 -4.67 1.87
N GLU A 179 -2.55 -3.89 2.73
CA GLU A 179 -1.58 -4.42 3.70
C GLU A 179 -2.28 -4.60 5.05
N ILE A 180 -2.52 -5.85 5.43
CA ILE A 180 -3.30 -6.20 6.62
C ILE A 180 -2.36 -6.41 7.81
N SER A 181 -2.62 -5.67 8.88
CA SER A 181 -1.92 -5.81 10.16
C SER A 181 -2.33 -7.09 10.86
N ALA A 182 -1.36 -7.87 11.31
CA ALA A 182 -1.60 -9.12 12.01
C ALA A 182 -0.54 -9.37 13.08
N VAL A 183 -0.79 -10.38 13.91
CA VAL A 183 0.20 -10.89 14.86
C VAL A 183 0.43 -12.38 14.63
N HIS A 184 1.71 -12.77 14.64
CA HIS A 184 2.09 -14.16 14.72
C HIS A 184 2.32 -14.55 16.18
N CYS A 185 1.70 -15.67 16.58
CA CYS A 185 1.86 -16.27 17.90
C CYS A 185 2.49 -17.65 17.71
N PRO A 186 3.80 -17.82 18.00
CA PRO A 186 4.43 -19.13 17.89
C PRO A 186 3.95 -20.04 19.04
N GLY A 187 2.99 -20.92 18.77
CA GLY A 187 2.56 -22.00 19.68
C GLY A 187 1.94 -21.58 21.02
N ALA A 188 1.34 -22.55 21.73
CA ALA A 188 0.55 -22.32 22.96
C ALA A 188 1.37 -21.98 24.22
N GLU A 189 2.70 -21.89 24.12
CA GLU A 189 3.57 -21.68 25.27
C GLU A 189 4.29 -20.34 25.19
N ARG A 190 3.64 -19.30 25.74
CA ARG A 190 4.27 -18.01 26.14
C ARG A 190 5.22 -17.38 25.11
N GLY A 191 4.99 -17.60 23.81
CA GLY A 191 5.71 -16.88 22.76
C GLY A 191 5.32 -15.41 22.79
N GLU A 192 6.30 -14.51 22.67
CA GLU A 192 6.02 -13.10 22.39
C GLU A 192 5.22 -13.00 21.09
N GLN A 193 4.13 -12.24 21.11
CA GLN A 193 3.39 -11.94 19.89
C GLN A 193 4.28 -11.07 18.99
N GLU A 194 4.48 -11.50 17.76
CA GLU A 194 5.30 -10.80 16.79
C GLU A 194 4.38 -10.11 15.78
N PRO A 195 4.30 -8.76 15.78
CA PRO A 195 3.51 -8.03 14.79
C PRO A 195 4.14 -8.21 13.41
N LEU A 196 3.29 -8.38 12.40
CA LEU A 196 3.69 -8.53 11.01
C LEU A 196 2.59 -7.99 10.09
N HIS A 197 2.91 -7.87 8.81
CA HIS A 197 1.92 -7.47 7.81
C HIS A 197 1.79 -8.52 6.69
N ILE A 198 0.55 -8.73 6.23
CA ILE A 198 0.22 -9.59 5.10
C ILE A 198 -0.38 -8.73 4.00
N LEU A 199 0.27 -8.68 2.85
CA LEU A 199 -0.29 -8.08 1.64
C LEU A 199 -1.31 -9.05 1.04
N ALA A 200 -2.46 -8.53 0.65
CA ALA A 200 -3.46 -9.24 -0.12
C ALA A 200 -3.60 -8.59 -1.50
N TYR A 201 -3.51 -9.40 -2.56
CA TYR A 201 -3.75 -8.94 -3.94
C TYR A 201 -5.01 -9.59 -4.53
N TYR A 202 -5.93 -8.78 -5.01
CA TYR A 202 -7.19 -9.20 -5.59
C TYR A 202 -7.28 -8.90 -7.08
N GLY A 203 -8.21 -9.56 -7.76
CA GLY A 203 -8.55 -9.24 -9.15
C GLY A 203 -9.29 -7.90 -9.23
N CYS A 204 -9.59 -7.43 -10.43
CA CYS A 204 -10.28 -6.15 -10.65
C CYS A 204 -11.68 -6.07 -10.04
N TYR A 205 -12.31 -7.20 -9.70
CA TYR A 205 -13.59 -7.29 -8.99
C TYR A 205 -13.45 -7.23 -7.47
N GLY A 206 -12.22 -7.17 -6.95
CA GLY A 206 -11.94 -7.21 -5.52
C GLY A 206 -12.16 -8.60 -4.91
N PRO A 207 -12.27 -8.67 -3.57
CA PRO A 207 -12.49 -9.90 -2.82
C PRO A 207 -13.90 -10.45 -3.04
N SER A 208 -14.01 -11.78 -3.19
CA SER A 208 -15.31 -12.45 -3.25
C SER A 208 -16.04 -12.49 -1.92
N MET A 209 -15.37 -12.31 -0.79
CA MET A 209 -15.98 -12.18 0.54
C MET A 209 -15.72 -10.77 1.07
N CYS A 210 -16.19 -9.75 0.35
CA CYS A 210 -15.90 -8.35 0.62
C CYS A 210 -16.40 -7.88 1.99
N GLU A 211 -17.59 -8.28 2.41
CA GLU A 211 -18.15 -7.92 3.73
C GLU A 211 -17.30 -8.48 4.89
N GLU A 212 -16.98 -9.78 4.86
CA GLU A 212 -16.15 -10.41 5.91
C GLU A 212 -14.74 -9.80 5.96
N LEU A 213 -14.16 -9.46 4.80
CA LEU A 213 -12.88 -8.74 4.76
C LEU A 213 -13.03 -7.34 5.35
N GLU A 214 -14.03 -6.57 4.94
CA GLU A 214 -14.23 -5.21 5.45
C GLU A 214 -14.50 -5.18 6.95
N ASP A 215 -15.26 -6.14 7.49
CA ASP A 215 -15.47 -6.29 8.94
C ASP A 215 -14.14 -6.50 9.67
N LEU A 216 -13.26 -7.37 9.15
CA LEU A 216 -11.93 -7.56 9.72
C LEU A 216 -11.12 -6.25 9.69
N LEU A 217 -11.07 -5.58 8.53
CA LEU A 217 -10.32 -4.35 8.35
C LEU A 217 -10.86 -3.22 9.26
N ALA A 218 -12.18 -3.08 9.36
CA ALA A 218 -12.83 -2.11 10.24
C ALA A 218 -12.51 -2.36 11.71
N ASN A 219 -12.49 -3.62 12.15
CA ASN A 219 -12.11 -3.99 13.51
C ASN A 219 -10.64 -3.62 13.82
N ILE A 220 -9.72 -3.85 12.88
CA ILE A 220 -8.31 -3.43 13.05
C ILE A 220 -8.23 -1.91 13.15
N ARG A 221 -8.91 -1.19 12.25
CA ARG A 221 -8.95 0.28 12.27
C ARG A 221 -9.54 0.84 13.58
N ALA A 222 -10.60 0.23 14.11
CA ALA A 222 -11.17 0.60 15.41
C ALA A 222 -10.13 0.43 16.55
N GLY A 223 -9.39 -0.68 16.54
CA GLY A 223 -8.29 -0.91 17.48
C GLY A 223 -7.16 0.14 17.37
N ARG A 224 -6.86 0.62 16.16
CA ARG A 224 -5.86 1.69 15.95
C ARG A 224 -6.25 3.01 16.63
N TYR A 225 -7.54 3.38 16.65
CA TYR A 225 -7.99 4.58 17.37
C TYR A 225 -7.71 4.47 18.88
N VAL A 226 -8.09 3.34 19.50
CA VAL A 226 -7.84 3.09 20.93
C VAL A 226 -6.34 3.13 21.21
N ARG A 227 -5.56 2.42 20.39
CA ARG A 227 -4.10 2.37 20.50
C ARG A 227 -3.47 3.77 20.41
N ALA A 228 -3.94 4.62 19.51
CA ALA A 228 -3.42 5.99 19.39
C ALA A 228 -3.72 6.84 20.63
N GLN A 229 -4.92 6.72 21.20
CA GLN A 229 -5.25 7.40 22.46
C GLN A 229 -4.35 6.93 23.62
N GLU A 230 -4.08 5.63 23.70
CA GLU A 230 -3.14 5.09 24.70
C GLU A 230 -1.71 5.61 24.53
N MET A 231 -1.23 5.75 23.28
CA MET A 231 0.07 6.36 23.02
C MET A 231 0.13 7.81 23.53
N LEU A 232 -0.94 8.58 23.36
CA LEU A 232 -1.03 9.95 23.86
C LEU A 232 -0.98 10.00 25.40
N VAL A 233 -1.70 9.11 26.08
CA VAL A 233 -1.63 8.98 27.55
C VAL A 233 -0.21 8.64 28.01
N LYS A 234 0.51 7.77 27.29
CA LYS A 234 1.91 7.44 27.61
C LYS A 234 2.83 8.63 27.37
N LEU A 235 2.66 9.37 26.27
CA LEU A 235 3.44 10.57 25.97
C LEU A 235 3.20 11.69 26.99
N GLU A 236 1.98 11.86 27.49
CA GLU A 236 1.68 12.81 28.56
C GLU A 236 2.47 12.51 29.85
N LYS A 237 2.61 11.23 30.22
CA LYS A 237 3.45 10.81 31.36
C LYS A 237 4.92 11.17 31.15
N LEU A 238 5.38 11.23 29.90
CA LEU A 238 6.71 11.68 29.49
C LEU A 238 6.82 13.20 29.34
N LYS A 239 5.78 13.96 29.73
CA LYS A 239 5.71 15.43 29.59
C LYS A 239 5.68 15.92 28.14
N MET A 240 5.18 15.08 27.23
CA MET A 240 5.00 15.36 25.80
C MET A 240 3.51 15.37 25.46
N THR A 241 2.78 16.37 25.96
CA THR A 241 1.32 16.45 25.76
C THR A 241 1.00 16.79 24.31
N LEU A 242 0.19 15.96 23.67
CA LEU A 242 -0.35 16.14 22.32
C LEU A 242 -1.87 16.14 22.36
N LYS A 243 -2.50 16.89 21.46
CA LYS A 243 -3.97 16.91 21.34
C LYS A 243 -4.42 15.78 20.43
N TRP A 244 -5.56 15.19 20.76
CA TRP A 244 -6.18 14.14 19.96
C TRP A 244 -6.55 14.65 18.55
N GLU A 245 -7.05 15.88 18.49
CA GLU A 245 -7.49 16.52 17.25
C GLU A 245 -6.34 16.66 16.25
N ASP A 246 -5.14 16.99 16.73
CA ASP A 246 -3.96 17.13 15.86
C ASP A 246 -3.58 15.78 15.21
N VAL A 247 -3.71 14.67 15.96
CA VAL A 247 -3.43 13.32 15.44
C VAL A 247 -4.46 12.90 14.40
N VAL A 248 -5.75 13.14 14.66
CA VAL A 248 -6.82 12.80 13.71
C VAL A 248 -6.73 13.67 12.45
N ASN A 249 -6.44 14.97 12.60
CA ASN A 249 -6.26 15.87 11.47
C ASN A 249 -5.06 15.48 10.61
N THR A 250 -3.96 15.05 11.25
CA THR A 250 -2.75 14.57 10.57
C THR A 250 -2.97 13.25 9.84
N ALA A 251 -3.78 12.34 10.41
CA ALA A 251 -4.19 11.11 9.73
C ALA A 251 -5.13 11.39 8.54
N GLY A 252 -6.03 12.36 8.69
CA GLY A 252 -7.01 12.73 7.69
C GLY A 252 -8.39 12.13 7.94
N LYS A 253 -9.40 12.68 7.24
CA LYS A 253 -10.80 12.32 7.45
C LYS A 253 -11.05 10.85 7.10
N GLY A 254 -11.52 10.07 8.06
CA GLY A 254 -11.85 8.65 7.89
C GLY A 254 -10.65 7.71 7.94
N VAL A 255 -9.46 8.22 8.24
CA VAL A 255 -8.21 7.45 8.31
C VAL A 255 -7.91 7.09 9.76
N ALA A 256 -7.65 5.80 10.01
CA ALA A 256 -7.33 5.34 11.36
C ALA A 256 -5.89 5.73 11.75
N PRO A 257 -5.69 6.43 12.88
CA PRO A 257 -4.37 6.93 13.24
C PRO A 257 -3.42 5.79 13.67
N GLY A 258 -2.38 5.55 12.87
CA GLY A 258 -1.23 4.73 13.27
C GLY A 258 -0.12 5.50 14.00
N ARG A 259 0.94 4.76 14.40
CA ARG A 259 2.16 5.31 15.04
C ARG A 259 2.81 6.44 14.23
N VAL A 260 2.79 6.34 12.90
CA VAL A 260 3.36 7.35 12.00
C VAL A 260 2.67 8.71 12.17
N HIS A 261 1.35 8.74 12.35
CA HIS A 261 0.62 10.00 12.57
C HIS A 261 0.96 10.62 13.92
N VAL A 262 1.04 9.82 14.99
CA VAL A 262 1.52 10.30 16.29
C VAL A 262 2.94 10.85 16.18
N ALA A 263 3.83 10.14 15.48
CA ALA A 263 5.20 10.59 15.24
C ALA A 263 5.26 11.93 14.48
N ARG A 264 4.39 12.14 13.47
CA ARG A 264 4.29 13.43 12.75
C ARG A 264 3.89 14.55 13.69
N VAL A 265 2.86 14.36 14.51
CA VAL A 265 2.45 15.37 15.49
C VAL A 265 3.55 15.63 16.53
N MET A 266 4.32 14.61 16.94
CA MET A 266 5.49 14.82 17.81
C MET A 266 6.56 15.71 17.15
N VAL A 267 6.78 15.58 15.83
CA VAL A 267 7.70 16.43 15.07
C VAL A 267 7.16 17.86 14.99
N GLU A 268 5.89 18.02 14.60
CA GLU A 268 5.25 19.34 14.48
C GLU A 268 5.19 20.10 15.80
N ALA A 269 4.98 19.39 16.91
CA ALA A 269 5.03 19.95 18.26
C ALA A 269 6.45 20.27 18.76
N GLY A 270 7.49 19.94 18.00
CA GLY A 270 8.89 20.22 18.33
C GLY A 270 9.48 19.31 19.41
N TYR A 271 8.82 18.20 19.75
CA TYR A 271 9.33 17.26 20.74
C TYR A 271 10.43 16.34 20.20
N VAL A 272 10.46 16.12 18.89
CA VAL A 272 11.46 15.34 18.17
C VAL A 272 11.78 16.00 16.83
N GLU A 273 13.00 15.82 16.35
CA GLU A 273 13.51 16.45 15.12
C GLU A 273 12.94 15.84 13.84
N ASN A 274 12.62 14.54 13.87
CA ASN A 274 12.16 13.78 12.70
C ASN A 274 11.50 12.46 13.12
N LEU A 275 10.83 11.81 12.16
CA LEU A 275 10.14 10.53 12.38
C LEU A 275 11.08 9.44 12.90
N LYS A 276 12.32 9.38 12.39
CA LYS A 276 13.31 8.39 12.82
C LYS A 276 13.62 8.52 14.31
N GLN A 277 13.73 9.74 14.83
CA GLN A 277 13.91 9.99 16.25
C GLN A 277 12.67 9.57 17.07
N ALA A 278 11.46 9.87 16.57
CA ALA A 278 10.20 9.46 17.21
C ALA A 278 10.14 7.93 17.39
N PHE A 279 10.40 7.18 16.31
CA PHE A 279 10.40 5.72 16.34
C PHE A 279 11.52 5.16 17.20
N SER A 280 12.77 5.61 17.02
CA SER A 280 13.91 5.03 17.75
C SER A 280 13.90 5.30 19.26
N ARG A 281 13.28 6.39 19.73
CA ARG A 281 13.28 6.75 21.16
C ARG A 281 11.99 6.42 21.89
N TYR A 282 10.85 6.48 21.20
CA TYR A 282 9.54 6.48 21.88
C TYR A 282 8.57 5.43 21.36
N LEU A 283 8.48 5.27 20.03
CA LEU A 283 7.40 4.51 19.37
C LEU A 283 7.82 3.15 18.78
N TYR A 284 9.08 2.73 18.97
CA TYR A 284 9.54 1.38 18.63
C TYR A 284 8.77 0.32 19.45
N ASP A 285 8.80 -0.93 19.00
CA ASP A 285 8.09 -2.01 19.69
C ASP A 285 8.60 -2.14 21.14
N ASP A 286 7.68 -2.16 22.10
CA ASP A 286 7.96 -2.15 23.54
C ASP A 286 8.63 -0.85 24.07
N GLY A 287 8.65 0.21 23.26
CA GLY A 287 9.12 1.53 23.64
C GLY A 287 8.23 2.26 24.67
N PRO A 288 8.71 3.38 25.25
CA PRO A 288 8.04 4.03 26.37
C PRO A 288 6.66 4.62 26.02
N ALA A 289 6.45 5.01 24.76
CA ALA A 289 5.17 5.50 24.26
C ALA A 289 4.43 4.45 23.40
N TYR A 290 4.99 3.25 23.21
CA TYR A 290 4.37 2.20 22.42
C TYR A 290 3.12 1.65 23.10
N ALA A 291 1.99 1.64 22.40
CA ALA A 291 0.81 0.89 22.79
C ALA A 291 0.70 -0.38 21.93
N LYS A 292 0.30 -1.50 22.54
CA LYS A 292 0.13 -2.76 21.84
C LYS A 292 -1.29 -2.84 21.28
N GLY A 293 -1.45 -3.25 20.03
CA GLY A 293 -2.76 -3.40 19.43
C GLY A 293 -3.41 -4.76 19.72
N THR A 294 -4.62 -4.92 19.21
CA THR A 294 -5.41 -6.16 19.24
C THR A 294 -5.58 -6.70 17.81
N GLU A 295 -4.47 -6.75 17.07
CA GLU A 295 -4.47 -7.24 15.71
C GLU A 295 -4.86 -8.73 15.65
N PRO A 296 -5.50 -9.19 14.55
CA PRO A 296 -5.91 -10.59 14.38
C PRO A 296 -4.70 -11.51 14.21
N SER A 297 -4.91 -12.82 14.46
CA SER A 297 -3.88 -13.81 14.17
C SER A 297 -3.54 -13.85 12.68
N ALA A 298 -2.25 -13.90 12.35
CA ALA A 298 -1.76 -13.98 10.97
C ALA A 298 -2.31 -15.20 10.21
N LYS A 299 -2.51 -16.32 10.91
CA LYS A 299 -3.21 -17.50 10.40
C LYS A 299 -4.60 -17.17 9.86
N TYR A 300 -5.43 -16.51 10.69
CA TYR A 300 -6.78 -16.15 10.29
C TYR A 300 -6.77 -15.21 9.08
N VAL A 301 -5.87 -14.22 9.06
CA VAL A 301 -5.70 -13.28 7.94
C VAL A 301 -5.35 -14.00 6.65
N VAL A 302 -4.33 -14.87 6.66
CA VAL A 302 -3.92 -15.65 5.47
C VAL A 302 -5.08 -16.51 4.95
N GLN A 303 -5.78 -17.19 5.85
CA GLN A 303 -6.92 -18.03 5.48
C GLN A 303 -8.09 -17.23 4.91
N LEU A 304 -8.39 -16.04 5.45
CA LEU A 304 -9.42 -15.15 4.92
C LEU A 304 -9.06 -14.63 3.53
N ILE A 305 -7.81 -14.22 3.31
CA ILE A 305 -7.34 -13.79 1.98
C ILE A 305 -7.52 -14.92 0.97
N HIS A 306 -7.13 -16.15 1.33
CA HIS A 306 -7.30 -17.31 0.46
C HIS A 306 -8.78 -17.58 0.14
N ARG A 307 -9.67 -17.62 1.15
CA ARG A 307 -11.12 -17.86 0.93
C ARG A 307 -11.80 -16.74 0.17
N SER A 308 -11.35 -15.49 0.33
CA SER A 308 -11.87 -14.33 -0.40
C SER A 308 -11.33 -14.25 -1.84
N GLY A 309 -10.42 -15.14 -2.25
CA GLY A 309 -9.90 -15.20 -3.61
C GLY A 309 -8.79 -14.19 -3.89
N GLY A 310 -7.95 -13.92 -2.90
CA GLY A 310 -6.76 -13.09 -3.01
C GLY A 310 -5.45 -13.89 -2.88
N ILE A 311 -4.35 -13.21 -3.18
CA ILE A 311 -2.99 -13.73 -2.99
C ILE A 311 -2.39 -13.16 -1.72
N ALA A 312 -2.22 -14.01 -0.71
CA ALA A 312 -1.58 -13.67 0.57
C ALA A 312 -0.05 -13.69 0.46
N THR A 313 0.60 -12.57 0.80
CA THR A 313 2.04 -12.35 0.70
C THR A 313 2.59 -11.79 2.01
N LEU A 314 3.66 -12.37 2.56
CA LEU A 314 4.31 -11.82 3.74
C LEU A 314 5.13 -10.59 3.34
N ALA A 315 4.76 -9.43 3.89
CA ALA A 315 5.44 -8.16 3.64
C ALA A 315 6.75 -8.07 4.46
N HIS A 316 7.74 -7.39 3.88
CA HIS A 316 9.00 -6.98 4.51
C HIS A 316 9.53 -7.91 5.63
N PRO A 317 9.73 -9.21 5.37
CA PRO A 317 10.05 -10.21 6.40
C PRO A 317 11.39 -9.94 7.11
N TRP A 318 12.22 -9.05 6.58
CA TRP A 318 13.44 -8.57 7.24
C TRP A 318 13.19 -7.70 8.48
N ALA A 319 11.97 -7.24 8.72
CA ALA A 319 11.58 -6.54 9.93
C ALA A 319 11.26 -7.50 11.10
N LEU A 320 11.10 -8.80 10.81
CA LEU A 320 10.78 -9.83 11.81
C LEU A 320 12.00 -10.21 12.65
N LYS A 321 11.77 -10.46 13.94
CA LYS A 321 12.70 -11.14 14.86
C LYS A 321 12.93 -12.59 14.43
N ASN A 322 11.88 -13.34 14.06
CA ASN A 322 11.96 -14.78 13.75
C ASN A 322 11.39 -15.18 12.37
N PRO A 323 11.89 -14.61 11.26
CA PRO A 323 11.28 -14.78 9.94
C PRO A 323 11.16 -16.22 9.45
N VAL A 324 12.12 -17.10 9.78
CA VAL A 324 12.11 -18.50 9.31
C VAL A 324 10.90 -19.26 9.85
N SER A 325 10.67 -19.18 11.16
CA SER A 325 9.55 -19.86 11.82
C SER A 325 8.21 -19.28 11.38
N VAL A 326 8.13 -17.95 11.21
CA VAL A 326 6.93 -17.28 10.70
C VAL A 326 6.60 -17.76 9.29
N ILE A 327 7.58 -17.78 8.38
CA ILE A 327 7.38 -18.22 6.99
C ILE A 327 6.93 -19.68 6.93
N GLU A 328 7.57 -20.56 7.70
CA GLU A 328 7.20 -21.98 7.79
C GLU A 328 5.75 -22.17 8.26
N SER A 329 5.38 -21.51 9.37
CA SER A 329 4.03 -21.59 9.91
C SER A 329 2.99 -21.04 8.94
N LEU A 330 3.24 -19.86 8.35
CA LEU A 330 2.27 -19.23 7.44
C LEU A 330 2.16 -19.99 6.13
N LYS A 331 3.23 -20.65 5.65
CA LYS A 331 3.15 -21.57 4.52
C LYS A 331 2.13 -22.68 4.79
N ALA A 332 2.16 -23.28 5.98
CA ALA A 332 1.20 -24.31 6.38
C ALA A 332 -0.25 -23.78 6.46
N ASP A 333 -0.43 -22.49 6.73
CA ASP A 333 -1.74 -21.84 6.78
C ASP A 333 -2.25 -21.33 5.40
N GLY A 334 -1.44 -21.40 4.34
CA GLY A 334 -1.83 -21.05 2.98
C GLY A 334 -1.15 -19.80 2.39
N LEU A 335 0.00 -19.37 2.92
CA LEU A 335 0.78 -18.27 2.35
C LEU A 335 1.24 -18.61 0.92
N HIS A 336 1.07 -17.66 0.00
CA HIS A 336 1.42 -17.86 -1.41
C HIS A 336 2.81 -17.32 -1.74
N ALA A 337 3.20 -16.21 -1.09
CA ALA A 337 4.37 -15.44 -1.47
C ALA A 337 5.03 -14.76 -0.28
N VAL A 338 6.25 -14.29 -0.51
CA VAL A 338 7.00 -13.48 0.44
C VAL A 338 7.73 -12.37 -0.33
N GLU A 339 7.89 -11.20 0.30
CA GLU A 339 8.74 -10.15 -0.26
C GLU A 339 10.22 -10.50 -0.12
N VAL A 340 10.91 -10.43 -1.25
CA VAL A 340 12.33 -10.79 -1.41
C VAL A 340 13.11 -9.69 -2.13
N PHE A 341 12.42 -8.91 -2.96
CA PHE A 341 13.01 -7.83 -3.75
C PHE A 341 12.79 -6.48 -3.06
N ARG A 342 13.87 -5.69 -3.00
CA ARG A 342 13.87 -4.29 -2.54
C ARG A 342 14.61 -3.44 -3.56
N SER A 343 14.61 -2.12 -3.37
CA SER A 343 15.39 -1.19 -4.20
C SER A 343 16.90 -1.50 -4.17
N SER A 344 17.40 -1.99 -3.03
CA SER A 344 18.77 -2.47 -2.86
C SER A 344 19.07 -3.80 -3.56
N GLY A 345 18.06 -4.43 -4.17
CA GLY A 345 18.15 -5.69 -4.89
C GLY A 345 17.47 -6.87 -4.18
N LYS A 346 17.81 -8.08 -4.63
CA LYS A 346 17.25 -9.34 -4.13
C LYS A 346 17.95 -9.78 -2.85
N LEU A 347 17.18 -10.06 -1.78
CA LEU A 347 17.72 -10.60 -0.54
C LEU A 347 17.91 -12.12 -0.63
N ALA A 348 19.16 -12.58 -0.65
CA ALA A 348 19.49 -13.99 -0.90
C ALA A 348 18.90 -14.95 0.16
N GLY A 349 18.92 -14.58 1.45
CA GLY A 349 18.36 -15.41 2.52
C GLY A 349 16.86 -15.68 2.34
N PHE A 350 16.06 -14.63 2.14
CA PHE A 350 14.63 -14.75 1.87
C PHE A 350 14.33 -15.42 0.53
N SER A 351 15.17 -15.22 -0.50
CA SER A 351 15.04 -15.93 -1.77
C SER A 351 15.19 -17.43 -1.58
N ASN A 352 16.15 -17.87 -0.77
CA ASN A 352 16.38 -19.29 -0.51
C ASN A 352 15.24 -19.88 0.32
N LEU A 353 14.75 -19.16 1.34
CA LEU A 353 13.58 -19.58 2.13
C LEU A 353 12.34 -19.72 1.23
N ALA A 354 12.11 -18.76 0.34
CA ALA A 354 11.01 -18.84 -0.62
C ALA A 354 11.15 -20.07 -1.54
N ASP A 355 12.36 -20.40 -1.99
CA ASP A 355 12.59 -21.63 -2.77
C ASP A 355 12.34 -22.89 -1.94
N THR A 356 12.79 -22.93 -0.68
CA THR A 356 12.60 -24.07 0.23
C THR A 356 11.13 -24.36 0.52
N TYR A 357 10.32 -23.32 0.73
CA TYR A 357 8.90 -23.46 1.04
C TYR A 357 7.98 -23.32 -0.18
N GLU A 358 8.55 -23.32 -1.39
CA GLU A 358 7.82 -23.18 -2.66
C GLU A 358 6.86 -21.97 -2.64
N LEU A 359 7.38 -20.81 -2.23
CA LEU A 359 6.69 -19.53 -2.20
C LEU A 359 7.09 -18.68 -3.39
N LEU A 360 6.16 -17.88 -3.89
CA LEU A 360 6.47 -16.85 -4.88
C LEU A 360 7.36 -15.76 -4.26
N LYS A 361 8.21 -15.17 -5.11
CA LYS A 361 9.14 -14.11 -4.73
C LYS A 361 8.62 -12.79 -5.29
N LEU A 362 8.14 -11.93 -4.40
CA LEU A 362 7.60 -10.62 -4.76
C LEU A 362 8.42 -9.51 -4.12
N GLY A 363 7.97 -8.27 -4.30
CA GLY A 363 8.54 -7.10 -3.66
C GLY A 363 7.95 -5.83 -4.24
N GLY A 364 7.93 -4.79 -3.42
CA GLY A 364 7.62 -3.43 -3.82
C GLY A 364 8.47 -2.43 -3.06
N SER A 365 8.28 -1.15 -3.35
CA SER A 365 9.05 -0.07 -2.74
C SER A 365 8.65 0.21 -1.29
N ASP A 366 7.44 -0.20 -0.89
CA ASP A 366 6.83 0.20 0.38
C ASP A 366 6.78 1.74 0.47
N TYR A 367 6.41 2.37 -0.65
CA TYR A 367 6.48 3.82 -0.83
C TYR A 367 5.37 4.53 -0.06
N HIS A 368 5.75 5.57 0.69
CA HIS A 368 4.81 6.40 1.45
C HIS A 368 4.80 7.87 1.00
N GLY A 369 5.79 8.35 0.24
CA GLY A 369 5.90 9.76 -0.16
C GLY A 369 6.49 10.67 0.90
N ARG A 370 7.38 10.15 1.75
CA ARG A 370 8.08 10.89 2.81
C ARG A 370 9.04 11.92 2.18
N GLU A 371 9.04 13.14 2.70
CA GLU A 371 9.89 14.23 2.19
C GLU A 371 11.40 14.01 2.42
N THR A 372 11.77 13.10 3.33
CA THR A 372 13.15 12.98 3.83
C THR A 372 14.14 12.26 2.91
N GLY A 373 13.76 11.92 1.67
CA GLY A 373 14.67 11.37 0.65
C GLY A 373 15.26 9.96 0.91
N ASP A 374 15.03 9.39 2.10
CA ASP A 374 15.54 8.09 2.54
C ASP A 374 14.67 6.89 2.12
N GLU A 375 13.51 7.13 1.50
CA GLU A 375 12.62 6.06 1.03
C GLU A 375 12.88 5.67 -0.44
N SER A 376 12.50 4.45 -0.79
CA SER A 376 12.62 3.96 -2.16
C SER A 376 11.45 4.49 -3.00
N ASP A 377 11.74 5.10 -4.15
CA ASP A 377 10.68 5.63 -5.01
C ASP A 377 9.88 4.52 -5.72
N LEU A 378 8.67 4.84 -6.18
CA LEU A 378 7.79 3.93 -6.91
C LEU A 378 8.50 3.37 -8.15
N GLY A 379 8.44 2.05 -8.33
CA GLY A 379 9.08 1.36 -9.46
C GLY A 379 10.60 1.20 -9.35
N SER A 380 11.21 1.60 -8.22
CA SER A 380 12.65 1.36 -7.98
C SER A 380 12.98 -0.11 -7.72
N VAL A 381 11.99 -0.93 -7.37
CA VAL A 381 12.16 -2.36 -7.11
C VAL A 381 12.00 -3.16 -8.39
N TYR A 382 13.10 -3.78 -8.85
CA TYR A 382 13.08 -4.60 -10.04
C TYR A 382 12.62 -6.04 -9.74
N LEU A 383 11.47 -6.41 -10.30
CA LEU A 383 10.99 -7.79 -10.30
C LEU A 383 11.41 -8.52 -11.58
N PRO A 384 12.10 -9.68 -11.51
CA PRO A 384 12.40 -10.48 -12.68
C PRO A 384 11.12 -10.98 -13.35
N VAL A 385 11.09 -10.94 -14.69
CA VAL A 385 9.90 -11.32 -15.47
C VAL A 385 9.39 -12.74 -15.19
N LEU A 386 10.27 -13.68 -14.82
CA LEU A 386 9.88 -15.04 -14.46
C LEU A 386 9.12 -15.09 -13.13
N ASP A 387 9.51 -14.26 -12.15
CA ASP A 387 8.81 -14.19 -10.86
C ASP A 387 7.43 -13.53 -11.02
N VAL A 388 7.34 -12.46 -11.82
CA VAL A 388 6.05 -11.84 -12.20
C VAL A 388 5.17 -12.82 -12.97
N PHE A 389 5.73 -13.57 -13.92
CA PHE A 389 4.99 -14.59 -14.67
C PHE A 389 4.44 -15.68 -13.76
N LYS A 390 5.24 -16.22 -12.83
CA LYS A 390 4.78 -17.21 -11.85
C LYS A 390 3.66 -16.66 -10.96
N PHE A 391 3.80 -15.40 -10.53
CA PHE A 391 2.76 -14.70 -9.79
C PHE A 391 1.46 -14.63 -10.56
N LEU A 392 1.47 -14.13 -11.79
CA LEU A 392 0.24 -14.02 -12.60
C LEU A 392 -0.35 -15.40 -12.95
N LYS A 393 0.48 -16.41 -13.20
CA LYS A 393 0.03 -17.79 -13.45
C LYS A 393 -0.71 -18.39 -12.26
N LEU A 394 -0.34 -18.02 -11.03
CA LEU A 394 -1.06 -18.42 -9.82
C LEU A 394 -2.30 -17.54 -9.58
N ALA A 395 -2.15 -16.22 -9.76
CA ALA A 395 -3.15 -15.24 -9.39
C ALA A 395 -4.36 -15.21 -10.33
N CYS A 396 -4.17 -15.27 -11.64
CA CYS A 396 -5.27 -15.12 -12.61
C CYS A 396 -6.37 -16.19 -12.43
N PRO A 397 -6.07 -17.49 -12.25
CA PRO A 397 -7.11 -18.49 -11.95
C PRO A 397 -7.87 -18.21 -10.65
N ILE A 398 -7.16 -17.80 -9.59
CA ILE A 398 -7.77 -17.48 -8.27
C ILE A 398 -8.72 -16.28 -8.40
N TRP A 399 -8.26 -15.21 -9.04
CA TRP A 399 -9.06 -14.01 -9.31
C TRP A 399 -10.25 -14.30 -10.22
N CYS A 400 -10.07 -15.16 -11.23
CA CYS A 400 -11.17 -15.61 -12.08
C CYS A 400 -12.23 -16.37 -11.27
N GLY A 401 -11.83 -17.27 -10.37
CA GLY A 401 -12.75 -17.97 -9.46
C GLY A 401 -13.48 -17.02 -8.52
N ALA A 402 -12.78 -16.03 -7.95
CA ALA A 402 -13.38 -15.00 -7.11
C ALA A 402 -14.45 -14.19 -7.87
N LYS A 403 -14.13 -13.78 -9.11
CA LYS A 403 -15.07 -13.09 -10.00
C LYS A 403 -16.30 -13.94 -10.31
N THR A 404 -16.11 -15.22 -10.62
CA THR A 404 -17.24 -16.16 -10.83
C THR A 404 -18.13 -16.23 -9.59
N ASN A 405 -17.55 -16.31 -8.39
CA ASN A 405 -18.30 -16.34 -7.14
C ASN A 405 -19.10 -15.05 -6.89
N ILE A 406 -18.50 -13.89 -7.13
CA ILE A 406 -19.17 -12.58 -7.00
C ILE A 406 -20.36 -12.52 -7.94
N LEU A 407 -20.16 -12.84 -9.23
CA LEU A 407 -21.22 -12.79 -10.23
C LEU A 407 -22.31 -13.84 -9.98
N ARG A 408 -21.96 -15.01 -9.44
CA ARG A 408 -22.94 -16.05 -9.08
C ARG A 408 -23.85 -15.59 -7.95
N ARG A 409 -23.29 -15.06 -6.85
CA ARG A 409 -24.07 -14.52 -5.73
C ARG A 409 -25.01 -13.41 -6.19
N PHE A 410 -24.53 -12.56 -7.08
CA PHE A 410 -25.34 -11.53 -7.70
C PHE A 410 -26.53 -12.08 -8.50
N MET A 411 -26.36 -13.18 -9.25
CA MET A 411 -27.45 -13.82 -9.96
C MET A 411 -28.48 -14.48 -9.03
N GLU A 412 -28.02 -15.07 -7.93
CA GLU A 412 -28.88 -15.74 -6.95
C GLU A 412 -29.72 -14.72 -6.16
N ASP A 413 -29.17 -13.53 -5.91
CA ASP A 413 -29.78 -12.50 -5.08
C ASP A 413 -30.40 -11.36 -5.89
N SER A 414 -31.25 -11.71 -6.86
CA SER A 414 -31.92 -10.83 -7.85
C SER A 414 -32.83 -9.71 -7.30
N SER A 415 -32.71 -9.33 -6.03
CA SER A 415 -33.33 -8.16 -5.44
C SER A 415 -32.62 -6.86 -5.84
N HIS A 416 -33.35 -5.74 -5.93
CA HIS A 416 -32.82 -4.42 -6.33
C HIS A 416 -31.75 -3.90 -5.34
N GLU A 417 -31.78 -4.34 -4.07
CA GLU A 417 -30.83 -3.95 -3.01
C GLU A 417 -29.42 -4.51 -3.22
N SER A 418 -29.29 -5.72 -3.79
CA SER A 418 -27.98 -6.36 -3.99
C SER A 418 -27.23 -5.76 -5.19
N MET A 419 -27.93 -5.17 -6.16
CA MET A 419 -27.35 -4.31 -7.19
C MET A 419 -26.80 -3.01 -6.61
N GLU A 420 -27.57 -2.33 -5.76
CA GLU A 420 -27.16 -1.05 -5.15
C GLU A 420 -25.95 -1.23 -4.23
N LYS A 421 -25.90 -2.29 -3.41
CA LYS A 421 -24.75 -2.57 -2.53
C LYS A 421 -23.44 -2.83 -3.27
N ILE A 422 -23.46 -3.53 -4.40
CA ILE A 422 -22.25 -3.75 -5.22
C ILE A 422 -21.83 -2.44 -5.90
N MET A 423 -22.79 -1.63 -6.36
CA MET A 423 -22.50 -0.30 -6.89
C MET A 423 -21.89 0.63 -5.83
N GLU A 424 -22.36 0.54 -4.59
CA GLU A 424 -21.89 1.31 -3.44
C GLU A 424 -20.51 0.85 -2.94
N LEU A 425 -20.23 -0.46 -2.89
CA LEU A 425 -18.90 -1.06 -2.62
C LEU A 425 -17.82 -0.57 -3.60
N HIS A 426 -18.23 -0.22 -4.83
CA HIS A 426 -17.36 0.35 -5.86
C HIS A 426 -17.44 1.89 -5.99
N LYS A 427 -18.18 2.58 -5.10
CA LYS A 427 -18.46 4.04 -5.17
C LYS A 427 -18.93 4.51 -6.55
N LEU A 428 -19.93 3.83 -7.09
CA LEU A 428 -20.62 4.26 -8.31
C LEU A 428 -21.81 5.13 -7.89
N ASP A 429 -21.71 6.44 -8.12
CA ASP A 429 -22.73 7.41 -7.72
C ASP A 429 -24.09 7.10 -8.35
N TYR A 430 -25.13 7.01 -7.51
CA TYR A 430 -26.53 7.10 -7.92
C TYR A 430 -27.12 8.39 -7.34
N HIS A 431 -27.04 9.49 -8.10
CA HIS A 431 -27.78 10.70 -7.75
C HIS A 431 -28.71 11.16 -8.88
N HIS A 432 -29.99 11.21 -8.49
CA HIS A 432 -31.15 11.85 -9.10
C HIS A 432 -30.92 12.63 -10.41
N GLY A 433 -31.32 12.01 -11.53
CA GLY A 433 -31.84 12.72 -12.71
C GLY A 433 -30.89 13.64 -13.48
N CYS A 434 -29.84 13.09 -14.12
CA CYS A 434 -29.26 13.44 -15.46
C CYS A 434 -28.74 14.88 -15.75
N PRO A 435 -27.69 15.08 -16.60
CA PRO A 435 -26.39 14.38 -16.71
C PRO A 435 -25.18 15.35 -16.76
N SER A 436 -24.04 14.99 -16.13
CA SER A 436 -22.71 15.29 -16.70
C SER A 436 -21.63 14.40 -16.06
N PHE A 437 -20.90 13.70 -16.93
CA PHE A 437 -19.96 12.58 -16.71
C PHE A 437 -20.63 11.22 -16.50
N ALA A 438 -20.80 10.55 -17.65
CA ALA A 438 -21.42 9.26 -17.84
C ALA A 438 -20.55 8.13 -17.28
N CYS A 439 -20.99 7.56 -16.16
CA CYS A 439 -21.13 6.12 -16.03
C CYS A 439 -22.62 5.87 -15.79
N CYS A 440 -23.39 5.79 -16.88
CA CYS A 440 -24.76 5.28 -16.82
C CYS A 440 -24.68 3.87 -16.21
N GLY A 441 -25.70 3.35 -15.51
CA GLY A 441 -25.72 1.95 -15.04
C GLY A 441 -25.43 0.88 -16.12
N LYS A 442 -25.32 1.29 -17.39
CA LYS A 442 -24.74 0.55 -18.51
C LYS A 442 -23.21 0.30 -18.43
N ASP A 443 -22.42 1.14 -17.75
CA ASP A 443 -20.94 1.06 -17.78
C ASP A 443 -20.33 0.07 -16.78
N CYS A 444 -21.00 -0.22 -15.67
CA CYS A 444 -20.53 -1.22 -14.70
C CYS A 444 -20.87 -2.65 -15.17
N PHE A 445 -22.04 -2.83 -15.76
CA PHE A 445 -22.36 -4.02 -16.54
C PHE A 445 -21.50 -4.13 -17.81
N GLY A 446 -21.15 -2.99 -18.41
CA GLY A 446 -20.15 -2.89 -19.48
C GLY A 446 -18.79 -3.44 -19.05
N LEU A 447 -18.27 -3.08 -17.87
CA LEU A 447 -17.01 -3.64 -17.34
C LEU A 447 -17.06 -5.15 -17.06
N CYS A 448 -18.22 -5.69 -16.68
CA CYS A 448 -18.48 -7.15 -16.65
C CYS A 448 -18.35 -7.83 -18.00
N LEU A 449 -18.69 -7.12 -19.09
CA LEU A 449 -18.83 -7.66 -20.43
C LEU A 449 -17.74 -7.20 -21.42
N LEU A 450 -16.92 -6.21 -21.08
CA LEU A 450 -15.87 -5.69 -21.96
C LEU A 450 -14.80 -6.77 -22.18
N SER A 451 -14.70 -7.19 -23.44
CA SER A 451 -13.83 -8.26 -23.92
C SER A 451 -12.35 -7.84 -23.98
N SER A 452 -12.05 -6.54 -24.03
CA SER A 452 -10.72 -6.00 -24.37
C SER A 452 -9.65 -6.18 -23.31
N LEU A 453 -10.02 -6.47 -22.06
CA LEU A 453 -9.09 -6.68 -20.93
C LEU A 453 -9.24 -8.05 -20.29
N GLN A 454 -9.96 -8.98 -20.93
CA GLN A 454 -10.12 -10.33 -20.39
C GLN A 454 -8.78 -11.06 -20.41
N THR A 455 -8.47 -11.68 -19.28
CA THR A 455 -7.36 -12.62 -19.19
C THR A 455 -7.68 -13.89 -19.98
N SER A 456 -6.66 -14.62 -20.44
CA SER A 456 -6.87 -15.90 -21.11
C SER A 456 -7.63 -16.89 -20.22
N GLU A 457 -7.39 -16.85 -18.92
CA GLU A 457 -8.09 -17.64 -17.91
C GLU A 457 -9.59 -17.33 -17.87
N GLU A 458 -9.99 -16.06 -17.93
CA GLU A 458 -11.40 -15.66 -17.98
C GLU A 458 -12.08 -16.08 -19.29
N ILE A 459 -11.38 -15.98 -20.41
CA ILE A 459 -11.89 -16.38 -21.73
C ILE A 459 -12.18 -17.89 -21.74
N GLN A 460 -11.31 -18.69 -21.15
CA GLN A 460 -11.42 -20.15 -21.11
C GLN A 460 -12.40 -20.67 -20.03
N ASN A 461 -12.80 -19.83 -19.07
CA ASN A 461 -13.68 -20.23 -17.99
C ASN A 461 -15.15 -20.30 -18.47
N VAL A 462 -15.59 -21.51 -18.83
CA VAL A 462 -16.94 -21.78 -19.34
C VAL A 462 -18.04 -21.30 -18.38
N GLU A 463 -17.87 -21.51 -17.07
CA GLU A 463 -18.85 -21.09 -16.08
C GLU A 463 -18.99 -19.56 -16.05
N LEU A 464 -17.86 -18.84 -16.03
CA LEU A 464 -17.84 -17.38 -16.07
C LEU A 464 -18.51 -16.85 -17.35
N GLN A 465 -18.25 -17.48 -18.50
CA GLN A 465 -18.88 -17.09 -19.76
C GLN A 465 -20.40 -17.35 -19.76
N ASN A 466 -20.84 -18.48 -19.19
CA ASN A 466 -22.27 -18.76 -19.05
C ASN A 466 -22.98 -17.78 -18.11
N ILE A 467 -22.36 -17.42 -16.99
CA ILE A 467 -22.87 -16.42 -16.05
C ILE A 467 -22.98 -15.05 -16.74
N ARG A 468 -21.94 -14.64 -17.46
CA ARG A 468 -21.93 -13.39 -18.26
C ARG A 468 -23.05 -13.37 -19.29
N PHE A 469 -23.24 -14.46 -20.02
CA PHE A 469 -24.29 -14.57 -21.03
C PHE A 469 -25.68 -14.39 -20.41
N LYS A 470 -25.98 -15.12 -19.32
CA LYS A 470 -27.27 -14.99 -18.61
C LYS A 470 -27.50 -13.59 -18.05
N LEU A 471 -26.46 -12.95 -17.54
CA LEU A 471 -26.53 -11.57 -17.06
C LEU A 471 -26.80 -10.57 -18.19
N ALA A 472 -26.15 -10.73 -19.35
CA ALA A 472 -26.42 -9.90 -20.52
C ALA A 472 -27.89 -10.02 -20.98
N ASP A 473 -28.43 -11.24 -21.05
CA ASP A 473 -29.83 -11.48 -21.42
C ASP A 473 -30.83 -10.85 -20.44
N THR A 474 -30.53 -10.92 -19.14
CA THR A 474 -31.37 -10.34 -18.07
C THR A 474 -31.41 -8.81 -18.16
N VAL A 475 -30.27 -8.17 -18.46
CA VAL A 475 -30.19 -6.71 -18.63
C VAL A 475 -30.94 -6.26 -19.88
N ILE A 476 -30.81 -6.98 -21.00
CA ILE A 476 -31.53 -6.67 -22.25
C ILE A 476 -33.04 -6.75 -22.03
N SER A 477 -33.52 -7.81 -21.36
CA SER A 477 -34.95 -8.02 -21.10
C SER A 477 -35.57 -6.95 -20.18
N ASN A 478 -34.79 -6.40 -19.24
CA ASN A 478 -35.22 -5.32 -18.36
C ASN A 478 -35.20 -3.93 -19.01
N LEU A 479 -34.46 -3.76 -20.11
CA LEU A 479 -34.44 -2.53 -20.90
C LEU A 479 -35.61 -2.45 -21.89
N ASP A 480 -36.06 -3.59 -22.41
CA ASP A 480 -37.22 -3.67 -23.32
C ASP A 480 -38.58 -3.56 -22.59
N SER A 481 -38.59 -3.65 -21.26
CA SER A 481 -39.79 -3.59 -20.41
C SER A 481 -39.99 -2.24 -19.71
N ARG A 482 -39.12 -1.25 -19.98
CA ARG A 482 -39.26 0.16 -19.57
C ARG A 482 -39.46 1.04 -20.80
#